data_AF-A0A157SMP2-F1
#
_entry.id   AF-A0A157SMP2-F1
#
_cell.length_a   1.000
_cell.length_b   1.000
_cell.length_c   1.000
_cell.angle_alpha   90.00
_cell.angle_beta   90.00
_cell.angle_gamma   90.00
#
_symmetry.space_group_name_H-M   'P 1'
#
loop_
_entity.id
_entity.type
_entity.pdbx_description
1 polymer ?
#
loop_
_entity_poly.entity_id
_entity_poly.type
_entity_poly.pdbx_seq_one_letter_code
_entity_poly.pdbx_strand_id
1 'polypeptide(L)' 'MGSLIVRGVDDALIQTLREQAAANGRSAEAEHRDILARALLQSPRRSLAEVLAAMPDVGRDADFARHEDTDGAPHVFD' A
#
# COMPACT_ATOMS: atom_id res chain seq x y z
N MET A 1 -2.57 14.89 23.81
CA MET A 1 -2.11 13.51 23.53
C MET A 1 -3.05 12.56 24.23
N GLY A 2 -3.60 11.58 23.54
CA GLY A 2 -4.48 10.57 24.13
C GLY A 2 -3.75 9.24 24.32
N SER A 3 -4.10 8.47 25.35
CA SER A 3 -3.64 7.10 25.53
C SER A 3 -4.74 6.12 25.14
N LEU A 4 -4.37 5.03 24.46
CA LEU A 4 -5.26 3.93 24.11
C LEU A 4 -4.74 2.67 24.79
N ILE A 5 -5.59 2.02 25.59
CA ILE A 5 -5.25 0.76 26.26
C ILE A 5 -6.17 -0.32 25.72
N VAL A 6 -5.57 -1.33 25.09
CA VAL A 6 -6.30 -2.52 24.60
C VAL A 6 -6.18 -3.60 25.67
N ARG A 7 -7.30 -4.16 26.10
CA ARG A 7 -7.39 -5.22 27.13
C ARG A 7 -7.86 -6.53 26.51
N GLY A 8 -7.51 -7.65 27.13
CA GLY A 8 -7.94 -8.98 26.68
C GLY A 8 -7.30 -9.42 25.36
N VAL A 9 -6.03 -9.06 25.16
CA VAL A 9 -5.26 -9.47 23.97
C VAL A 9 -4.57 -10.79 24.27
N ASP A 10 -4.60 -11.70 23.29
CA ASP A 10 -3.90 -12.98 23.36
C ASP A 10 -2.38 -12.79 23.45
N ASP A 11 -1.72 -13.56 24.33
CA ASP A 11 -0.27 -13.49 24.54
C ASP A 11 0.52 -13.78 23.26
N ALA A 12 0.01 -14.66 22.39
CA ALA A 12 0.63 -14.93 21.08
C ALA A 12 0.65 -13.67 20.21
N LEU A 13 -0.42 -12.86 20.23
CA LEU A 13 -0.47 -11.62 19.47
C LEU A 13 0.51 -10.58 20.01
N ILE A 14 0.64 -10.49 21.34
CA ILE A 14 1.61 -9.59 21.98
C ILE A 14 3.04 -10.00 21.59
N GLN A 15 3.32 -11.29 21.55
CA GLN A 15 4.62 -11.83 21.17
C GLN A 15 4.94 -11.52 19.70
N THR A 16 4.01 -11.80 18.78
CA THR A 16 4.18 -11.47 17.35
C THR A 16 4.39 -9.97 17.12
N LEU A 17 3.64 -9.11 17.83
CA LEU A 17 3.81 -7.66 17.74
C LEU A 17 5.21 -7.23 18.18
N ARG A 18 5.74 -7.84 19.25
CA ARG A 18 7.08 -7.53 19.77
C ARG A 18 8.17 -7.98 18.80
N GLU A 19 8.03 -9.15 18.19
CA GLU A 19 8.94 -9.65 17.16
C GLU A 19 8.94 -8.74 15.93
N GLN A 20 7.76 -8.35 15.46
CA GLN A 20 7.61 -7.41 14.34
C GLN A 20 8.27 -6.06 14.65
N ALA A 21 8.06 -5.53 15.86
CA ALA A 21 8.67 -4.29 16.31
C ALA A 21 10.20 -4.40 16.34
N ALA A 22 10.74 -5.50 16.86
CA ALA A 22 12.18 -5.76 16.89
C ALA A 22 12.78 -5.87 15.48
N ALA A 23 12.11 -6.57 14.56
CA ALA A 23 12.51 -6.68 13.15
C ALA A 23 12.54 -5.31 12.45
N ASN A 24 11.61 -4.42 12.81
CA ASN A 24 11.52 -3.07 12.28
C ASN A 24 12.41 -2.04 13.04
N GLY A 25 13.14 -2.47 14.07
CA GLY A 25 13.99 -1.58 14.89
C GLY A 25 13.21 -0.55 15.70
N ARG A 26 11.97 -0.87 16.11
CA ARG A 26 11.03 0.03 16.79
C ARG A 26 10.57 -0.54 18.13
N SER A 27 10.04 0.33 18.99
CA SER A 27 9.34 -0.13 20.20
C SER A 27 7.98 -0.75 19.83
N ALA A 28 7.48 -1.67 20.67
CA ALA A 28 6.17 -2.29 20.46
C ALA A 28 5.03 -1.26 20.38
N GLU A 29 5.12 -0.16 21.14
CA GLU A 29 4.15 0.93 21.08
C GLU A 29 4.23 1.69 19.73
N ALA A 30 5.44 1.94 19.23
CA ALA A 30 5.62 2.60 17.94
C ALA A 30 5.12 1.73 16.78
N GLU A 31 5.38 0.42 16.83
CA GLU A 31 4.86 -0.53 15.85
C GLU A 31 3.33 -0.62 15.90
N HIS A 32 2.75 -0.69 17.10
CA HIS A 32 1.30 -0.66 17.29
C HIS A 32 0.68 0.62 16.69
N ARG A 33 1.31 1.78 16.93
CA ARG A 33 0.83 3.06 16.38
C ARG A 33 0.90 3.07 14.86
N ASP A 34 1.95 2.53 14.26
CA ASP A 34 2.10 2.42 12.81
C ASP A 34 1.04 1.49 12.20
N ILE A 35 0.77 0.35 12.84
CA ILE A 35 -0.30 -0.57 12.42
C ILE A 35 -1.66 0.13 12.45
N LEU A 36 -1.98 0.84 13.54
CA LEU A 36 -3.23 1.59 13.64
C LEU A 36 -3.32 2.70 12.59
N ALA A 37 -2.23 3.43 12.35
CA ALA A 37 -2.18 4.45 11.31
C ALA A 37 -2.41 3.84 9.93
N ARG A 38 -1.77 2.72 9.60
CA ARG A 38 -1.97 2.02 8.32
C ARG A 38 -3.38 1.47 8.18
N ALA A 39 -3.99 0.96 9.24
CA ALA A 39 -5.33 0.40 9.19
C ALA A 39 -6.42 1.47 9.08
N LEU A 40 -6.25 2.61 9.78
CA LEU A 40 -7.31 3.60 9.96
C LEU A 40 -7.12 4.88 9.12
N LEU A 41 -5.88 5.24 8.79
CA LEU A 41 -5.57 6.47 8.05
C LEU A 41 -5.23 6.21 6.58
N GLN A 42 -5.12 4.96 6.14
CA GLN A 42 -5.01 4.71 4.71
C GLN A 42 -6.33 5.05 4.04
N SER A 43 -6.27 5.95 3.05
CA SER A 43 -7.37 6.13 2.11
C SER A 43 -7.76 4.76 1.55
N PRO A 44 -9.07 4.48 1.40
CA PRO A 44 -9.52 3.21 0.85
C PRO A 44 -8.77 2.94 -0.45
N ARG A 45 -8.19 1.76 -0.57
CA ARG A 45 -7.50 1.35 -1.78
C ARG A 45 -8.52 1.37 -2.91
N ARG A 46 -8.39 2.35 -3.80
CA ARG A 46 -9.15 2.39 -5.04
C ARG A 46 -8.57 1.33 -5.95
N SER A 47 -9.43 0.51 -6.53
CA SER A 47 -9.05 -0.39 -7.60
C SER A 47 -8.48 0.42 -8.78
N LEU A 48 -7.62 -0.22 -9.57
CA LEU A 48 -7.10 0.40 -10.79
C LEU A 48 -8.23 0.92 -11.69
N ALA A 49 -9.32 0.14 -11.80
CA ALA A 49 -10.51 0.52 -12.55
C ALA A 49 -11.17 1.80 -12.01
N GLU A 50 -11.35 1.94 -10.70
CA GLU A 50 -11.91 3.14 -10.09
C GLU A 50 -11.02 4.38 -10.25
N VAL A 51 -9.70 4.19 -10.28
CA VAL A 51 -8.76 5.28 -10.55
C VAL A 51 -8.88 5.72 -12.00
N LEU A 52 -8.86 4.78 -12.96
CA LEU A 52 -9.00 5.07 -14.39
C LEU A 52 -10.35 5.73 -14.72
N ALA A 53 -11.45 5.24 -14.15
CA ALA A 53 -12.78 5.81 -14.39
C ALA A 53 -12.95 7.24 -13.85
N ALA A 54 -12.11 7.65 -12.90
CA ALA A 54 -12.11 9.01 -12.36
C ALA A 54 -11.01 9.89 -12.95
N MET A 55 -10.18 9.38 -13.88
CA MET A 55 -9.24 10.21 -14.59
C MET A 55 -10.04 11.21 -15.43
N PRO A 56 -9.70 12.51 -15.36
CA PRO A 56 -10.35 13.50 -16.21
C PRO A 56 -9.99 13.22 -17.67
N ASP A 57 -10.91 13.52 -18.58
CA ASP A 57 -10.66 13.42 -20.02
C ASP A 57 -9.68 14.53 -20.45
N VAL A 58 -8.39 14.19 -20.44
CA VAL A 58 -7.28 15.09 -20.74
C VAL A 58 -6.28 14.40 -21.67
N GLY A 59 -5.73 15.16 -22.61
CA GLY A 59 -4.86 14.64 -23.67
C GLY A 59 -5.57 14.57 -25.02
N ARG A 60 -4.91 14.04 -26.04
CA ARG A 60 -5.51 13.68 -27.32
C ARG A 60 -5.36 12.17 -27.51
N ASP A 61 -6.36 11.50 -28.09
CA ASP A 61 -6.28 10.07 -28.39
C ASP A 61 -5.00 9.68 -29.17
N ALA A 62 -4.48 10.61 -29.98
CA ALA A 62 -3.21 10.45 -30.69
C ALA A 62 -2.00 10.18 -29.77
N ASP A 63 -2.05 10.61 -28.51
CA ASP A 63 -0.99 10.37 -27.52
C ASP A 63 -0.88 8.88 -27.14
N PHE A 64 -1.96 8.11 -27.36
CA PHE A 64 -2.02 6.66 -27.13
C PHE A 64 -2.05 5.86 -28.43
N ALA A 65 -1.80 6.50 -29.58
CA ALA A 65 -1.75 5.81 -30.85
C ALA A 65 -0.70 4.70 -30.80
N ARG A 66 -1.15 3.46 -31.01
CA ARG A 66 -0.23 2.33 -31.11
C ARG A 66 0.58 2.47 -32.39
N HIS A 67 1.86 2.77 -32.24
CA HIS A 67 2.82 2.58 -33.31
C HIS A 67 3.21 1.10 -33.32
N GLU A 68 2.86 0.40 -34.40
CA GLU A 68 3.42 -0.93 -34.64
C GLU A 68 4.91 -0.76 -34.91
N ASP A 69 5.75 -1.23 -34.01
CA ASP A 69 7.16 -1.43 -34.31
C ASP A 69 7.23 -2.55 -35.36
N THR A 70 7.40 -2.16 -36.63
CA THR A 70 7.56 -3.10 -37.75
C THR A 70 8.81 -3.97 -37.64
N ASP A 71 9.74 -3.63 -36.74
CA ASP A 71 10.88 -4.45 -36.36
C ASP A 71 10.65 -4.93 -34.92
N GLY A 72 10.39 -6.23 -34.77
CA GLY A 72 10.02 -6.86 -33.49
C GLY A 72 10.88 -6.36 -32.33
N ALA A 73 10.25 -5.60 -31.42
CA ALA A 73 10.90 -5.10 -30.22
C ALA A 73 11.54 -6.29 -29.46
N PRO A 74 12.79 -6.15 -29.00
CA PRO A 74 13.46 -7.23 -28.27
C PRO A 74 12.62 -7.61 -27.05
N HIS A 75 12.48 -8.91 -26.81
CA HIS A 75 11.81 -9.41 -25.62
C HIS A 75 12.53 -8.87 -24.38
N VAL A 76 11.87 -7.96 -23.66
CA VAL A 76 12.43 -7.26 -22.48
C VAL A 76 12.73 -8.20 -21.30
N PHE A 77 12.25 -9.44 -21.37
CA PHE A 77 12.35 -10.45 -20.33
C PHE A 77 13.08 -11.73 -20.76
N ASP A 78 13.81 -11.70 -21.87
CA ASP A 78 14.76 -12.75 -22.23
C ASP A 78 16.11 -12.57 -21.49
#